data_AF-A0A543EHX1-F1
#
_entry.id   AF-A0A543EHX1-F1
#
_cell.length_a   1.000
_cell.length_b   1.000
_cell.length_c   1.000
_cell.angle_alpha   90.00
_cell.angle_beta   90.00
_cell.angle_gamma   90.00
#
_symmetry.space_group_name_H-M   'P 1'
#
loop_
_entity.id
_entity.type
_entity.pdbx_description
1 polymer ?
#
loop_
_entity_poly.entity_id
_entity_poly.type
_entity_poly.pdbx_seq_one_letter_code
_entity_poly.pdbx_strand_id
1 'polypeptide(L)'
;MMTDVLVAHSSDVEKANFYKKTYLHVALSILAFIGVETILLKTVPAELIAMMFAQRYIWLLIIGVFWLASVLASKWSLSQSKSTQYLGLGFYILLEAIIFLPLLFIATNMTGGSNVIFQAATLTIAMFAGISAVAFTSKRDFSFLRNIILIGGFISIGLIVGGMIFGFNLGLWFSVGMVILASATILYQTSKLKDSYGTNQYVGAALQLFASIMLLFWYILSILMSRRN
;
A
#
# COMPACT_ATOMS: atom_id res chain seq x y z
N MET A 1 -8.93 33.02 -1.25
CA MET A 1 -9.33 31.60 -1.28
C MET A 1 -8.68 31.00 -2.52
N MET A 2 -7.60 30.22 -2.41
CA MET A 2 -7.03 29.53 -3.58
C MET A 2 -8.04 28.46 -3.99
N THR A 3 -8.73 28.67 -5.10
CA THR A 3 -9.53 27.63 -5.75
C THR A 3 -8.58 26.52 -6.16
N ASP A 4 -8.79 25.30 -5.64
CA ASP A 4 -7.95 24.16 -5.97
C ASP A 4 -8.21 23.77 -7.44
N VAL A 5 -7.28 24.17 -8.32
CA VAL A 5 -7.37 23.89 -9.74
C VAL A 5 -7.08 22.41 -9.97
N LEU A 6 -7.94 21.72 -10.72
CA LEU A 6 -7.71 20.34 -11.12
C LEU A 6 -6.41 20.26 -11.93
N VAL A 7 -5.60 19.23 -11.67
CA VAL A 7 -4.33 18.98 -12.36
C VAL A 7 -4.54 18.93 -13.88
N ALA A 8 -5.65 18.40 -14.37
CA ALA A 8 -5.97 18.38 -15.81
C ALA A 8 -6.01 19.78 -16.44
N HIS A 9 -6.49 20.79 -15.69
CA HIS A 9 -6.69 22.17 -16.15
C HIS A 9 -5.58 23.13 -15.72
N SER A 10 -4.55 22.66 -15.02
CA SER A 10 -3.41 23.50 -14.59
C SER A 10 -2.33 23.60 -15.67
N SER A 11 -1.41 24.55 -15.50
CA SER A 11 -0.24 24.71 -16.38
C SER A 11 0.67 23.47 -16.35
N ASP A 12 1.48 23.28 -17.38
CA ASP A 12 2.43 22.15 -17.44
C ASP A 12 3.45 22.19 -16.30
N VAL A 13 3.82 23.38 -15.84
CA VAL A 13 4.69 23.59 -14.68
C VAL A 13 4.02 23.10 -13.39
N GLU A 14 2.74 23.42 -13.19
CA GLU A 14 1.97 22.96 -12.03
C GLU A 14 1.76 21.43 -12.06
N LYS A 15 1.48 20.86 -13.24
CA LYS A 15 1.38 19.40 -13.44
C LYS A 15 2.68 18.71 -13.06
N ALA A 16 3.81 19.19 -13.60
CA ALA A 16 5.13 18.64 -13.31
C ALA A 16 5.46 18.73 -11.80
N ASN A 17 5.13 19.86 -11.17
CA ASN A 17 5.31 20.05 -9.73
C ASN A 17 4.44 19.12 -8.89
N PHE A 18 3.17 18.91 -9.29
CA PHE A 18 2.29 17.97 -8.63
C PHE A 18 2.84 16.55 -8.70
N TYR A 19 3.21 16.06 -9.89
CA TYR A 19 3.78 14.72 -10.05
C TYR A 19 5.07 14.55 -9.25
N LYS A 20 6.00 15.51 -9.36
CA LYS A 20 7.26 15.49 -8.61
C LYS A 20 7.01 15.39 -7.10
N LYS A 21 6.08 16.19 -6.56
CA LYS A 21 5.73 16.14 -5.14
C LYS A 21 5.10 14.79 -4.79
N THR A 22 4.12 14.31 -5.54
CA THR A 22 3.44 13.03 -5.27
C THR A 22 4.45 11.88 -5.18
N TYR A 23 5.31 11.71 -6.19
CA TYR A 23 6.30 10.63 -6.20
C TYR A 23 7.41 10.80 -5.16
N LEU A 24 7.81 12.03 -4.85
CA LEU A 24 8.74 12.30 -3.74
C LEU A 24 8.13 11.86 -2.40
N HIS A 25 6.84 12.15 -2.17
CA HIS A 25 6.17 11.73 -0.94
C HIS A 25 6.01 10.22 -0.87
N VAL A 26 5.72 9.53 -1.99
CA VAL A 26 5.73 8.06 -2.03
C VAL A 26 7.09 7.51 -1.61
N ALA A 27 8.19 8.02 -2.18
CA ALA A 27 9.54 7.58 -1.83
C ALA A 27 9.87 7.85 -0.35
N LEU A 28 9.53 9.03 0.16
CA LEU A 28 9.74 9.39 1.57
C LEU A 28 8.88 8.53 2.51
N SER A 29 7.64 8.19 2.13
CA SER A 29 6.79 7.28 2.90
C SER A 29 7.38 5.88 3.00
N ILE A 30 7.95 5.36 1.91
CA ILE A 30 8.65 4.06 1.91
C ILE A 30 9.88 4.12 2.82
N LEU A 31 10.69 5.18 2.72
CA LEU A 31 11.86 5.36 3.60
C LEU A 31 11.46 5.48 5.08
N ALA A 32 10.41 6.24 5.37
CA ALA A 32 9.87 6.38 6.72
C ALA A 32 9.35 5.04 7.24
N PHE A 33 8.61 4.30 6.43
CA PHE A 33 8.16 2.94 6.74
C PHE A 33 9.33 2.02 7.09
N ILE A 34 10.39 1.99 6.27
CA ILE A 34 11.60 1.19 6.54
C ILE A 34 12.25 1.59 7.86
N GLY A 35 12.34 2.90 8.13
CA GLY A 35 12.89 3.42 9.38
C GLY A 35 12.08 2.98 10.60
N VAL A 36 10.75 3.10 10.54
CA VAL A 36 9.84 2.67 11.60
C VAL A 36 9.92 1.16 11.81
N GLU A 37 9.85 0.36 10.75
CA GLU A 37 9.98 -1.10 10.82
C GLU A 37 11.31 -1.54 11.44
N THR A 38 12.41 -0.89 11.06
CA THR A 38 13.74 -1.18 11.64
C THR A 38 13.76 -0.92 13.15
N ILE A 39 13.03 0.10 13.62
CA ILE A 39 12.89 0.37 15.05
C ILE A 39 12.00 -0.68 15.69
N LEU A 40 10.81 -0.95 15.13
CA LEU A 40 9.85 -1.91 15.67
C LEU A 40 10.43 -3.32 15.80
N LEU A 41 11.14 -3.82 14.78
CA LEU A 41 11.80 -5.13 14.80
C LEU A 41 12.87 -5.27 15.90
N LYS A 42 13.42 -4.14 16.38
CA LYS A 42 14.43 -4.13 17.45
C LYS A 42 13.82 -3.91 18.85
N THR A 43 12.71 -3.18 18.93
CA THR A 43 12.14 -2.73 20.21
C THR A 43 10.94 -3.55 20.65
N VAL A 44 10.18 -4.12 19.72
CA VAL A 44 9.00 -4.93 20.04
C VAL A 44 9.46 -6.35 20.41
N PRO A 45 9.13 -6.86 21.60
CA PRO A 45 9.46 -8.23 22.00
C PRO A 45 8.87 -9.27 21.03
N ALA A 46 9.65 -10.32 20.75
CA ALA A 46 9.25 -11.39 19.84
C ALA A 46 7.95 -12.09 20.30
N GLU A 47 7.71 -12.16 21.61
CA GLU A 47 6.49 -12.72 22.19
C GLU A 47 5.26 -11.88 21.82
N LEU A 48 5.37 -10.54 21.81
CA LEU A 48 4.28 -9.67 21.38
C LEU A 48 3.97 -9.87 19.89
N ILE A 49 5.00 -9.99 19.05
CA ILE A 49 4.84 -10.24 17.62
C ILE A 49 4.21 -11.61 17.38
N ALA A 50 4.67 -12.64 18.11
CA ALA A 50 4.11 -13.99 18.03
C ALA A 50 2.63 -14.01 18.43
N MET A 51 2.23 -13.25 19.46
CA MET A 51 0.83 -13.12 19.86
C MET A 51 -0.08 -12.54 18.77
N MET A 52 0.45 -11.69 17.87
CA MET A 52 -0.33 -11.15 16.74
C MET A 52 -0.81 -12.26 15.78
N PHE A 53 -0.12 -13.40 15.73
CA PHE A 53 -0.50 -14.55 14.90
C PHE A 53 -0.97 -15.78 15.71
N ALA A 54 -0.71 -15.83 17.01
CA ALA A 54 -1.08 -16.98 17.85
C ALA A 54 -2.60 -17.17 17.96
N GLN A 55 -3.36 -16.09 17.82
CA GLN A 55 -4.81 -16.08 18.00
C GLN A 55 -5.49 -15.65 16.70
N ARG A 56 -6.16 -16.61 16.06
CA ARG A 56 -6.89 -16.43 14.79
C ARG A 56 -7.84 -15.22 14.76
N TYR A 57 -8.50 -14.93 15.88
CA TYR A 57 -9.45 -13.83 16.00
C TYR A 57 -8.80 -12.48 16.27
N ILE A 58 -7.61 -12.44 16.89
CA ILE A 58 -6.87 -11.18 17.11
C ILE A 58 -6.53 -10.56 15.76
N TRP A 59 -6.14 -11.38 14.78
CA TRP A 59 -5.81 -10.88 13.46
C TRP A 59 -7.03 -10.29 12.71
N LEU A 60 -8.24 -10.83 12.92
CA LEU A 60 -9.47 -10.23 12.38
C LEU A 60 -9.74 -8.85 13.00
N LEU A 61 -9.53 -8.70 14.31
CA LEU A 61 -9.63 -7.40 14.99
C LEU A 61 -8.60 -6.43 14.42
N ILE A 62 -7.35 -6.86 14.27
CA ILE A 62 -6.26 -6.06 13.69
C ILE A 62 -6.63 -5.58 12.28
N ILE A 63 -7.11 -6.47 11.40
CA ILE A 63 -7.57 -6.11 10.06
C ILE A 63 -8.74 -5.11 10.12
N GLY A 64 -9.71 -5.33 11.01
CA GLY A 64 -10.87 -4.44 11.16
C GLY A 64 -10.47 -3.03 11.61
N VAL A 65 -9.60 -2.93 12.62
CA VAL A 65 -9.05 -1.66 13.12
C VAL A 65 -8.21 -1.00 12.04
N PHE A 66 -7.34 -1.75 11.36
CA PHE A 66 -6.53 -1.22 10.26
C PHE A 66 -7.39 -0.66 9.14
N TRP A 67 -8.47 -1.35 8.75
CA TRP A 67 -9.38 -0.88 7.72
C TRP A 67 -10.02 0.46 8.11
N LEU A 68 -10.56 0.58 9.33
CA LEU A 68 -11.14 1.83 9.84
C LEU A 68 -10.12 2.96 9.91
N ALA A 69 -8.93 2.66 10.46
CA ALA A 69 -7.86 3.63 10.60
C ALA A 69 -7.31 4.09 9.24
N SER A 70 -7.25 3.18 8.26
CA SER A 70 -6.88 3.47 6.87
C SER A 70 -7.90 4.40 6.19
N VAL A 71 -9.19 4.19 6.40
CA VAL A 71 -10.25 5.09 5.90
C VAL A 71 -10.09 6.49 6.49
N LEU A 72 -9.81 6.58 7.80
CA LEU A 72 -9.58 7.85 8.48
C LEU A 72 -8.33 8.57 7.94
N ALA A 73 -7.22 7.85 7.81
CA ALA A 73 -5.96 8.37 7.30
C ALA A 73 -6.11 8.91 5.87
N SER A 74 -6.80 8.15 5.01
CA SER A 74 -7.13 8.55 3.65
C SER A 74 -7.97 9.83 3.62
N LYS A 75 -9.01 9.92 4.45
CA LYS A 75 -9.83 11.13 4.59
C LYS A 75 -9.01 12.35 5.03
N TRP A 76 -8.13 12.18 6.02
CA TRP A 76 -7.25 13.26 6.50
C TRP A 76 -6.25 13.71 5.43
N SER A 77 -5.69 12.78 4.67
CA SER A 77 -4.73 13.06 3.58
C SER A 77 -5.30 13.90 2.44
N LEU A 78 -6.63 13.95 2.30
CA LEU A 78 -7.38 14.74 1.33
C LEU A 78 -8.00 16.02 1.94
N SER A 79 -7.70 16.34 3.20
CA SER A 79 -8.16 17.55 3.88
C SER A 79 -7.65 18.82 3.19
N GLN A 80 -8.37 19.93 3.35
CA GLN A 80 -7.90 21.26 2.89
C GLN A 80 -6.69 21.76 3.71
N SER A 81 -6.60 21.37 4.98
CA SER A 81 -5.48 21.74 5.84
C SER A 81 -4.24 20.91 5.52
N LYS A 82 -3.15 21.55 5.14
CA LYS A 82 -1.85 20.88 4.88
C LYS A 82 -1.35 20.09 6.08
N SER A 83 -1.47 20.63 7.29
CA SER A 83 -1.07 19.91 8.51
C SER A 83 -1.86 18.60 8.67
N THR A 84 -3.18 18.65 8.44
CA THR A 84 -4.03 17.45 8.49
C THR A 84 -3.69 16.46 7.35
N GLN A 85 -3.31 16.94 6.16
CA GLN A 85 -2.88 16.07 5.08
C GLN A 85 -1.65 15.23 5.49
N TYR A 86 -0.63 15.89 6.03
CA TYR A 86 0.60 15.23 6.47
C TYR A 86 0.39 14.35 7.71
N LEU A 87 -0.50 14.75 8.62
CA LEU A 87 -0.91 13.90 9.74
C LEU A 87 -1.54 12.61 9.23
N GLY A 88 -2.44 12.69 8.24
CA GLY A 88 -3.03 11.52 7.59
C GLY A 88 -1.97 10.60 6.98
N LEU A 89 -1.00 11.16 6.25
CA LEU A 89 0.10 10.39 5.67
C LEU A 89 0.98 9.72 6.73
N GLY A 90 1.44 10.47 7.73
CA GLY A 90 2.27 9.94 8.81
C GLY A 90 1.56 8.87 9.63
N PHE A 91 0.29 9.10 9.96
CA PHE A 91 -0.54 8.12 10.65
C PHE A 91 -0.67 6.83 9.83
N TYR A 92 -0.89 6.93 8.52
CA TYR A 92 -0.97 5.76 7.65
C TYR A 92 0.33 4.97 7.58
N ILE A 93 1.50 5.64 7.51
CA ILE A 93 2.80 4.97 7.52
C ILE A 93 3.00 4.14 8.80
N LEU A 94 2.60 4.68 9.96
CA LEU A 94 2.69 3.96 11.23
C LEU A 94 1.75 2.76 11.28
N LEU A 95 0.53 2.90 10.75
CA LEU A 95 -0.41 1.78 10.66
C LEU A 95 0.13 0.66 9.77
N GLU A 96 0.68 1.01 8.62
CA GLU A 96 1.32 0.04 7.71
C GLU A 96 2.47 -0.67 8.41
N ALA A 97 3.37 0.05 9.10
CA ALA A 97 4.47 -0.56 9.85
C ALA A 97 3.98 -1.54 10.95
N ILE A 98 2.86 -1.27 11.61
CA ILE A 98 2.32 -2.21 12.61
C ILE A 98 1.79 -3.48 11.94
N ILE A 99 1.13 -3.36 10.78
CA ILE A 99 0.58 -4.51 10.06
C ILE A 99 1.68 -5.35 9.41
N PHE A 100 2.73 -4.74 8.90
CA PHE A 100 3.86 -5.40 8.27
C PHE A 100 4.83 -6.06 9.24
N LEU A 101 4.94 -5.52 10.46
CA LEU A 101 5.87 -6.00 11.49
C LEU A 101 5.92 -7.53 11.59
N PRO A 102 4.79 -8.27 11.67
CA PRO A 102 4.85 -9.69 11.89
C PRO A 102 5.30 -10.47 10.64
N LEU A 103 4.92 -10.02 9.43
CA LEU A 103 5.40 -10.60 8.18
C LEU A 103 6.91 -10.41 8.03
N LEU A 104 7.40 -9.20 8.31
CA LEU A 104 8.82 -8.86 8.23
C LEU A 104 9.63 -9.54 9.34
N PHE A 105 9.06 -9.74 10.52
CA PHE A 105 9.68 -10.53 11.58
C PHE A 105 9.92 -11.97 11.12
N ILE A 106 8.92 -12.62 10.52
CA ILE A 106 9.09 -13.97 9.96
C ILE A 106 10.17 -13.92 8.86
N ALA A 107 10.05 -12.99 7.91
CA ALA A 107 10.98 -12.89 6.78
C ALA A 107 12.44 -12.68 7.23
N THR A 108 12.70 -11.87 8.24
CA THR A 108 14.06 -11.60 8.74
C THR A 108 14.68 -12.79 9.48
N ASN A 109 13.86 -13.64 10.11
CA ASN A 109 14.31 -14.83 10.83
C ASN A 109 14.43 -16.08 9.94
N MET A 110 14.01 -16.01 8.67
CA MET A 110 14.21 -17.10 7.70
C MET A 110 15.67 -17.20 7.24
N THR A 111 16.12 -18.41 6.91
CA THR A 111 17.42 -18.62 6.26
C THR A 111 17.49 -17.85 4.94
N GLY A 112 18.45 -16.92 4.83
CA GLY A 112 18.56 -16.03 3.67
C GLY A 112 17.48 -14.95 3.59
N GLY A 113 16.80 -14.65 4.70
CA GLY A 113 15.69 -13.70 4.82
C GLY A 113 15.97 -12.32 4.24
N SER A 114 17.14 -11.73 4.53
CA SER A 114 17.53 -10.42 3.98
C SER A 114 17.54 -10.40 2.46
N ASN A 115 17.97 -11.50 1.81
CA ASN A 115 17.94 -11.63 0.35
C ASN A 115 16.50 -11.74 -0.17
N VAL A 116 15.61 -12.44 0.53
CA VAL A 116 14.18 -12.54 0.17
C VAL A 116 13.51 -11.17 0.20
N ILE A 117 13.73 -10.40 1.28
CA ILE A 117 13.17 -9.06 1.44
C ILE A 117 13.69 -8.14 0.34
N PHE A 118 15.00 -8.16 0.07
CA PHE A 118 15.60 -7.36 -0.99
C PHE A 118 15.06 -7.71 -2.39
N GLN A 119 14.88 -9.00 -2.69
CA GLN A 119 14.27 -9.45 -3.94
C GLN A 119 12.82 -8.96 -4.05
N ALA A 120 12.02 -9.09 -2.99
CA ALA A 120 10.64 -8.62 -2.98
C ALA A 120 10.56 -7.10 -3.20
N ALA A 121 11.42 -6.32 -2.54
CA ALA A 121 11.48 -4.87 -2.70
C ALA A 121 11.86 -4.49 -4.14
N THR A 122 12.88 -5.14 -4.70
CA THR A 122 13.35 -4.89 -6.08
C THR A 122 12.26 -5.19 -7.11
N LEU A 123 11.57 -6.32 -6.98
CA LEU A 123 10.45 -6.68 -7.85
C LEU A 123 9.30 -5.68 -7.72
N THR A 124 8.96 -5.27 -6.50
CA THR A 124 7.91 -4.27 -6.25
C THR A 124 8.22 -2.96 -6.95
N ILE A 125 9.45 -2.44 -6.81
CA ILE A 125 9.89 -1.20 -7.45
C ILE A 125 9.84 -1.34 -8.98
N ALA A 126 10.36 -2.44 -9.53
CA ALA A 126 10.35 -2.69 -10.97
C ALA A 126 8.93 -2.77 -11.54
N MET A 127 8.02 -3.49 -10.86
CA MET A 127 6.62 -3.60 -11.26
C MET A 127 5.90 -2.26 -11.14
N PHE A 128 6.05 -1.55 -10.03
CA PHE A 128 5.46 -0.23 -9.85
C PHE A 128 5.91 0.77 -10.91
N ALA A 129 7.22 0.79 -11.22
CA ALA A 129 7.77 1.65 -12.26
C ALA A 129 7.21 1.29 -13.65
N GLY A 130 7.19 0.01 -14.00
CA GLY A 130 6.64 -0.46 -15.28
C GLY A 130 5.14 -0.14 -15.44
N ILE A 131 4.34 -0.41 -14.40
CA ILE A 131 2.90 -0.12 -14.40
C ILE A 131 2.65 1.40 -14.47
N SER A 132 3.41 2.19 -13.70
CA SER A 132 3.30 3.65 -13.74
C SER A 132 3.65 4.22 -15.11
N ALA A 133 4.68 3.67 -15.78
CA ALA A 133 5.05 4.06 -17.14
C ALA A 133 3.91 3.78 -18.12
N VAL A 134 3.26 2.62 -18.02
CA VAL A 134 2.08 2.29 -18.83
C VAL A 134 0.93 3.27 -18.56
N ALA A 135 0.65 3.58 -17.29
CA ALA A 135 -0.42 4.50 -16.90
C ALA A 135 -0.20 5.93 -17.44
N PHE A 136 1.05 6.41 -17.45
CA PHE A 136 1.39 7.74 -17.95
C PHE A 136 1.40 7.83 -19.47
N THR A 137 1.91 6.81 -20.17
CA THR A 137 2.06 6.81 -21.64
C THR A 137 0.78 6.39 -22.37
N SER A 138 -0.07 5.59 -21.73
CA SER A 138 -1.34 5.14 -22.29
C SER A 138 -2.34 6.30 -22.46
N LYS A 139 -3.05 6.27 -23.60
CA LYS A 139 -4.21 7.13 -23.90
C LYS A 139 -5.55 6.47 -23.52
N ARG A 140 -5.52 5.25 -22.98
CA ARG A 140 -6.73 4.51 -22.58
C ARG A 140 -7.29 5.04 -21.26
N ASP A 141 -8.61 5.03 -21.15
CA ASP A 141 -9.28 5.22 -19.87
C ASP A 141 -9.26 3.92 -19.06
N PHE A 142 -8.77 4.01 -17.82
CA PHE A 142 -8.71 2.90 -16.87
C PHE A 142 -9.85 2.92 -15.84
N SER A 143 -10.85 3.79 -16.02
CA SER A 143 -12.00 3.90 -15.12
C SER A 143 -12.72 2.57 -14.86
N PHE A 144 -12.76 1.67 -15.85
CA PHE A 144 -13.35 0.32 -15.72
C PHE A 144 -12.68 -0.53 -14.62
N LEU A 145 -11.40 -0.27 -14.31
CA LEU A 145 -10.69 -0.97 -13.24
C LEU A 145 -11.30 -0.68 -11.88
N ARG A 146 -11.99 0.45 -11.68
CA ARG A 146 -12.63 0.80 -10.40
C ARG A 146 -13.53 -0.31 -9.89
N ASN A 147 -14.39 -0.85 -10.76
CA ASN A 147 -15.35 -1.90 -10.37
C ASN A 147 -14.63 -3.23 -10.16
N ILE A 148 -13.61 -3.54 -10.96
CA ILE A 148 -12.77 -4.75 -10.80
C ILE A 148 -12.04 -4.70 -9.45
N ILE A 149 -11.43 -3.56 -9.11
CA ILE A 149 -10.71 -3.36 -7.84
C ILE A 149 -11.66 -3.50 -6.66
N LEU A 150 -12.85 -2.88 -6.74
CA LEU A 150 -13.85 -2.96 -5.68
C LEU A 150 -14.32 -4.40 -5.45
N ILE A 151 -14.74 -5.09 -6.53
CA ILE A 151 -15.20 -6.49 -6.44
C ILE A 151 -14.06 -7.39 -5.96
N GLY A 152 -12.86 -7.23 -6.53
CA GLY A 152 -11.67 -7.97 -6.14
C GLY A 152 -11.34 -7.77 -4.66
N GLY A 153 -11.41 -6.54 -4.15
CA GLY A 153 -11.20 -6.23 -2.73
C GLY A 153 -12.21 -6.94 -1.82
N PHE A 154 -13.50 -6.96 -2.18
CA PHE A 154 -14.50 -7.71 -1.42
C PHE A 154 -14.28 -9.22 -1.46
N ILE A 155 -13.91 -9.77 -2.62
CA ILE A 155 -13.56 -11.19 -2.75
C ILE A 155 -12.35 -11.50 -1.85
N SER A 156 -11.32 -10.67 -1.87
CA SER A 156 -10.12 -10.88 -1.06
C SER A 156 -10.41 -10.85 0.43
N ILE A 157 -11.19 -9.86 0.91
CA ILE A 157 -11.61 -9.80 2.32
C ILE A 157 -12.47 -11.01 2.67
N GLY A 158 -13.42 -11.39 1.83
CA GLY A 158 -14.29 -12.56 2.05
C GLY A 158 -13.50 -13.86 2.15
N LEU A 159 -12.49 -14.04 1.30
CA LEU A 159 -11.59 -15.19 1.36
C LEU A 159 -10.70 -15.18 2.61
N ILE A 160 -10.15 -14.02 3.00
CA ILE A 160 -9.36 -13.87 4.24
C ILE A 160 -10.20 -14.23 5.46
N VAL A 161 -11.40 -13.64 5.58
CA VAL A 161 -12.33 -13.91 6.69
C VAL A 161 -12.79 -15.36 6.67
N GLY A 162 -13.12 -15.91 5.49
CA GLY A 162 -13.49 -17.32 5.34
C GLY A 162 -12.36 -18.26 5.77
N GLY A 163 -11.12 -17.98 5.35
CA GLY A 163 -9.93 -18.73 5.77
C GLY A 163 -9.74 -18.68 7.28
N MET A 164 -10.08 -17.55 7.91
CA MET A 164 -10.05 -17.32 9.36
C MET A 164 -11.27 -17.79 10.14
N ILE A 165 -12.35 -18.24 9.50
CA ILE A 165 -13.47 -18.92 10.17
C ILE A 165 -13.41 -20.43 9.94
N PHE A 166 -13.18 -20.89 8.71
CA PHE A 166 -13.26 -22.30 8.31
C PHE A 166 -11.95 -23.09 8.36
N GLY A 167 -10.79 -22.42 8.31
CA GLY A 167 -9.50 -23.00 8.72
C GLY A 167 -8.61 -23.35 7.54
N PHE A 168 -8.97 -22.89 6.34
CA PHE A 168 -8.19 -23.14 5.14
C PHE A 168 -7.10 -22.09 4.95
N ASN A 169 -6.01 -22.53 4.34
CA ASN A 169 -4.93 -21.64 3.90
C ASN A 169 -5.27 -21.09 2.51
N LEU A 170 -5.08 -19.79 2.31
CA LEU A 170 -5.30 -19.12 1.02
C LEU A 170 -4.25 -19.50 -0.03
N GLY A 171 -3.04 -19.81 0.41
CA GLY A 171 -1.95 -20.30 -0.42
C GLY A 171 -1.45 -19.31 -1.48
N LEU A 172 -0.57 -19.82 -2.33
CA LEU A 172 0.10 -19.08 -3.39
C LEU A 172 -0.86 -18.38 -4.36
N TRP A 173 -1.88 -19.08 -4.84
CA TRP A 173 -2.77 -18.57 -5.89
C TRP A 173 -3.55 -17.34 -5.44
N PHE A 174 -3.90 -17.29 -4.16
CA PHE A 174 -4.45 -16.08 -3.56
C PHE A 174 -3.45 -14.93 -3.62
N SER A 175 -2.19 -15.15 -3.22
CA SER A 175 -1.15 -14.11 -3.32
C SER A 175 -0.92 -13.63 -4.74
N VAL A 176 -0.94 -14.53 -5.74
CA VAL A 176 -0.85 -14.16 -7.17
C VAL A 176 -2.03 -13.29 -7.58
N GLY A 177 -3.26 -13.68 -7.20
CA GLY A 177 -4.45 -12.87 -7.44
C GLY A 177 -4.36 -11.48 -6.81
N MET A 178 -3.80 -11.39 -5.61
CA MET A 178 -3.58 -10.13 -4.92
C MET A 178 -2.49 -9.26 -5.57
N VAL A 179 -1.43 -9.85 -6.11
CA VAL A 179 -0.43 -9.12 -6.92
C VAL A 179 -1.10 -8.50 -8.16
N ILE A 180 -2.00 -9.23 -8.83
CA ILE A 180 -2.77 -8.71 -9.97
C ILE A 180 -3.69 -7.57 -9.53
N LEU A 181 -4.41 -7.74 -8.41
CA LEU A 181 -5.30 -6.71 -7.87
C LEU A 181 -4.54 -5.43 -7.47
N ALA A 182 -3.39 -5.58 -6.80
CA ALA A 182 -2.53 -4.47 -6.43
C ALA A 182 -1.97 -3.77 -7.67
N SER A 183 -1.54 -4.54 -8.68
CA SER A 183 -1.05 -3.99 -9.96
C SER A 183 -2.14 -3.20 -10.71
N ALA A 184 -3.37 -3.73 -10.76
CA ALA A 184 -4.52 -3.02 -11.33
C ALA A 184 -4.86 -1.75 -10.54
N THR A 185 -4.71 -1.79 -9.21
CA THR A 185 -4.92 -0.64 -8.34
C THR A 185 -3.88 0.46 -8.59
N ILE A 186 -2.60 0.11 -8.72
CA ILE A 186 -1.53 1.05 -9.10
C ILE A 186 -1.85 1.68 -10.45
N LEU A 187 -2.18 0.86 -11.47
CA LEU A 187 -2.53 1.34 -12.80
C LEU A 187 -3.69 2.36 -12.77
N TYR A 188 -4.76 2.03 -12.04
CA TYR A 188 -5.90 2.91 -11.85
C TYR A 188 -5.52 4.21 -11.12
N GLN A 189 -4.85 4.12 -9.97
CA GLN A 189 -4.47 5.28 -9.17
C GLN A 189 -3.50 6.21 -9.90
N THR A 190 -2.49 5.67 -10.59
CA THR A 190 -1.56 6.46 -11.39
C THR A 190 -2.28 7.14 -12.55
N SER A 191 -3.23 6.47 -13.21
CA SER A 191 -4.03 7.10 -14.27
C SER A 191 -4.85 8.28 -13.74
N LYS A 192 -5.40 8.16 -12.52
CA LYS A 192 -6.22 9.20 -11.87
C LYS A 192 -5.44 10.43 -11.42
N LEU A 193 -4.11 10.35 -11.31
CA LEU A 193 -3.26 11.52 -11.03
C LEU A 193 -3.44 12.64 -12.06
N LYS A 194 -3.80 12.30 -13.31
CA LYS A 194 -3.96 13.25 -14.40
C LYS A 194 -5.22 14.10 -14.25
N ASP A 195 -6.32 13.49 -13.82
CA ASP A 195 -7.66 14.04 -14.06
C ASP A 195 -8.52 14.20 -12.80
N SER A 196 -8.10 13.67 -11.65
CA SER A 196 -8.99 13.58 -10.47
C SER A 196 -8.49 14.29 -9.22
N TYR A 197 -7.30 14.89 -9.26
CA TYR A 197 -6.73 15.60 -8.12
C TYR A 197 -6.60 17.09 -8.40
N GLY A 198 -6.77 17.89 -7.35
CA GLY A 198 -6.30 19.27 -7.31
C GLY A 198 -4.79 19.35 -7.16
N THR A 199 -4.18 20.44 -7.64
CA THR A 199 -2.72 20.68 -7.54
C THR A 199 -2.21 20.62 -6.10
N ASN A 200 -3.07 20.84 -5.09
CA ASN A 200 -2.73 20.75 -3.67
C ASN A 200 -2.97 19.38 -3.04
N GLN A 201 -3.44 18.37 -3.77
CA GLN A 201 -3.80 17.06 -3.21
C GLN A 201 -2.71 15.99 -3.37
N TYR A 202 -1.46 16.40 -3.64
CA TYR A 202 -0.32 15.50 -3.84
C TYR A 202 -0.04 14.58 -2.65
N VAL A 203 -0.38 14.99 -1.42
CA VAL A 203 -0.19 14.17 -0.21
C VAL A 203 -1.18 13.00 -0.19
N GLY A 204 -2.45 13.23 -0.46
CA GLY A 204 -3.45 12.16 -0.53
C GLY A 204 -3.25 11.24 -1.73
N ALA A 205 -2.81 11.80 -2.87
CA ALA A 205 -2.38 11.00 -4.02
C ALA A 205 -1.20 10.08 -3.66
N ALA A 206 -0.21 10.60 -2.91
CA ALA A 206 0.94 9.82 -2.46
C ALA A 206 0.54 8.73 -1.46
N LEU A 207 -0.39 8.99 -0.54
CA LEU A 207 -0.91 7.99 0.39
C LEU A 207 -1.52 6.80 -0.37
N GLN A 208 -2.35 7.07 -1.37
CA GLN A 208 -3.02 6.01 -2.14
C GLN A 208 -2.04 5.15 -2.92
N LEU A 209 -1.05 5.76 -3.57
CA LEU A 209 0.01 5.03 -4.29
C LEU A 209 0.90 4.25 -3.33
N PHE A 210 1.27 4.85 -2.19
CA PHE A 210 2.03 4.17 -1.15
C PHE A 210 1.29 2.91 -0.67
N ALA A 211 0.00 3.02 -0.33
CA ALA A 211 -0.82 1.89 0.08
C ALA A 211 -0.82 0.74 -0.94
N SER A 212 -0.97 1.05 -2.24
CA SER A 212 -1.01 0.01 -3.28
C SER A 212 0.37 -0.61 -3.56
N ILE A 213 1.45 0.17 -3.43
CA ILE A 213 2.83 -0.34 -3.47
C ILE A 213 3.10 -1.26 -2.28
N MET A 214 2.67 -0.88 -1.07
CA MET A 214 2.83 -1.70 0.12
C MET A 214 2.05 -3.02 -0.05
N LEU A 215 0.80 -2.96 -0.48
CA LEU A 215 0.01 -4.16 -0.79
C LEU A 215 0.73 -5.07 -1.80
N LEU A 216 1.29 -4.51 -2.87
CA LEU A 216 2.07 -5.26 -3.85
C LEU A 216 3.29 -5.93 -3.20
N PHE A 217 4.05 -5.19 -2.39
CA PHE A 217 5.21 -5.70 -1.65
C PHE A 217 4.83 -6.84 -0.70
N TRP A 218 3.75 -6.70 0.07
CA TRP A 218 3.25 -7.74 0.98
C TRP A 218 3.11 -9.08 0.27
N TYR A 219 2.41 -9.08 -0.87
CA TYR A 219 2.10 -10.32 -1.57
C TYR A 219 3.28 -10.86 -2.38
N ILE A 220 4.16 -10.00 -2.92
CA ILE A 220 5.42 -10.47 -3.52
C ILE A 220 6.29 -11.14 -2.46
N LEU A 221 6.45 -10.52 -1.29
CA LEU A 221 7.21 -11.09 -0.18
C LEU A 221 6.60 -12.42 0.27
N SER A 222 5.29 -12.47 0.46
CA SER A 222 4.55 -13.70 0.81
C SER A 222 4.79 -14.83 -0.20
N ILE A 223 4.79 -14.52 -1.50
CA ILE A 223 5.09 -15.49 -2.56
C ILE A 223 6.52 -16.00 -2.42
N LEU A 224 7.51 -15.12 -2.32
CA LEU A 224 8.92 -15.53 -2.25
C LEU A 224 9.24 -16.34 -0.99
N MET A 225 8.62 -15.99 0.15
CA MET A 225 8.72 -16.78 1.39
C MET A 225 8.12 -18.18 1.22
N SER A 226 6.95 -18.29 0.58
CA SER A 226 6.28 -19.60 0.38
C SER A 226 7.05 -20.59 -0.49
N ARG A 227 8.02 -20.12 -1.29
CA ARG A 227 8.87 -20.96 -2.16
C ARG A 227 10.15 -21.44 -1.48
N ARG A 228 10.42 -20.98 -0.27
CA ARG A 228 11.64 -21.27 0.48
C ARG A 228 11.36 -21.98 1.80
N ASN A 229 10.10 -22.38 2.02
CA ASN A 229 9.66 -23.26 3.08
C ASN A 229 9.60 -24.70 2.58
#